data_AF-A0A9D3T4X1-F1
#
_entry.id   AF-A0A9D3T4X1-F1
#
_cell.length_a   1.000
_cell.length_b   1.000
_cell.length_c   1.000
_cell.angle_alpha   90.00
_cell.angle_beta   90.00
_cell.angle_gamma   90.00
#
_symmetry.space_group_name_H-M   'P 1'
#
loop_
_entity.id
_entity.type
_entity.pdbx_description
1 polymer ?
#
loop_
_entity_poly.entity_id
_entity_poly.type
_entity_poly.pdbx_seq_one_letter_code
_entity_poly.pdbx_strand_id
1 'polypeptide(L)'
;YHLLLLERELQKLSGNENFAVPYWNFATGQTECDVCTDSLLGGRRADDPSLISPQSRFSRWGVVCNSLDEYNRLVTLCNGTNEGSLRRGMPSERTNMSLPTMNDVRSCLNLRDFDSPPYFTNSTFSFRNALEGYDRPDGQLDASVANLHNLVHSFLNGTSGLSHSAANDPIFLVLHAFTDAVFDEWMKRFVPPNSSFPDEMAPIGHNRDYNMVPFFPPVTNEEIYVSSEQLGYSYAIDLEDTDSAAAVVVLGSTLGGVFLGLLVLLLLLVLYLRQRRKRGFEPLIKAEFTNRKYTEEA
;
A
#
# COMPACT_ATOMS: atom_id res chain seq x y z
N TYR A 1 -8.32 -12.29 8.21
CA TYR A 1 -9.02 -13.58 8.49
C TYR A 1 -10.33 -13.77 7.73
N HIS A 2 -11.25 -12.78 7.69
CA HIS A 2 -12.53 -12.89 6.97
C HIS A 2 -12.38 -13.40 5.52
N LEU A 3 -11.45 -12.82 4.76
CA LEU A 3 -11.17 -13.23 3.38
C LEU A 3 -10.61 -14.65 3.28
N LEU A 4 -9.63 -14.98 4.13
CA LEU A 4 -8.99 -16.29 4.18
C LEU A 4 -9.99 -17.42 4.42
N LEU A 5 -10.96 -17.21 5.32
CA LEU A 5 -12.03 -18.19 5.54
C LEU A 5 -12.90 -18.38 4.30
N LEU A 6 -13.34 -17.27 3.68
CA LEU A 6 -14.18 -17.35 2.49
C LEU A 6 -13.43 -18.02 1.33
N GLU A 7 -12.16 -17.68 1.10
CA GLU A 7 -11.33 -18.29 0.07
C GLU A 7 -11.22 -19.81 0.26
N ARG A 8 -10.95 -20.27 1.49
CA ARG A 8 -10.89 -21.70 1.81
C ARG A 8 -12.21 -22.42 1.57
N GLU A 9 -13.34 -21.79 1.89
CA GLU A 9 -14.65 -22.36 1.59
C GLU A 9 -14.94 -22.39 0.07
N LEU A 10 -14.48 -21.39 -0.68
CA LEU A 10 -14.58 -21.37 -2.15
C LEU A 10 -13.69 -22.42 -2.80
N GLN A 11 -12.47 -22.66 -2.28
CA GLN A 11 -11.59 -23.75 -2.70
C GLN A 11 -12.29 -25.11 -2.53
N LYS A 12 -12.88 -25.36 -1.35
CA LYS A 12 -13.65 -26.58 -1.08
C LYS A 12 -14.86 -26.71 -1.99
N LEU A 13 -15.65 -25.64 -2.14
CA LEU A 13 -16.86 -25.63 -2.95
C LEU A 13 -16.57 -25.89 -4.43
N SER A 14 -15.49 -25.32 -4.94
CA SER A 14 -15.09 -25.47 -6.35
C SER A 14 -14.29 -26.75 -6.62
N GLY A 15 -13.75 -27.39 -5.58
CA GLY A 15 -12.79 -28.50 -5.74
C GLY A 15 -11.45 -28.05 -6.31
N ASN A 16 -11.16 -26.75 -6.32
CA ASN A 16 -9.91 -26.18 -6.80
C ASN A 16 -9.12 -25.62 -5.62
N GLU A 17 -8.13 -26.39 -5.16
CA GLU A 17 -7.22 -25.97 -4.08
C GLU A 17 -6.39 -24.73 -4.43
N ASN A 18 -6.22 -24.43 -5.73
CA ASN A 18 -5.53 -23.24 -6.20
C ASN A 18 -6.48 -22.07 -6.49
N PHE A 19 -7.75 -22.16 -6.11
CA PHE A 19 -8.64 -21.01 -6.19
C PHE A 19 -8.11 -19.89 -5.28
N ALA A 20 -7.90 -18.71 -5.85
CA ALA A 20 -7.48 -17.52 -5.12
C ALA A 20 -8.44 -16.37 -5.42
N VAL A 21 -8.71 -15.58 -4.40
CA VAL A 21 -9.54 -14.38 -4.50
C VAL A 21 -8.74 -13.28 -5.21
N PRO A 22 -9.24 -12.70 -6.32
CA PRO A 22 -8.60 -11.56 -6.94
C PRO A 22 -8.81 -10.30 -6.08
N TYR A 23 -7.94 -9.31 -6.27
CA TYR A 23 -8.11 -7.98 -5.68
C TYR A 23 -8.57 -6.97 -6.74
N TRP A 24 -9.15 -5.86 -6.28
CA TRP A 24 -9.43 -4.68 -7.10
C TRP A 24 -8.54 -3.54 -6.63
N ASN A 25 -7.57 -3.16 -7.47
CA ASN A 25 -6.82 -1.93 -7.23
C ASN A 25 -7.75 -0.73 -7.42
N PHE A 26 -8.36 -0.28 -6.33
CA PHE A 26 -9.25 0.88 -6.34
C PHE A 26 -8.49 2.20 -6.39
N ALA A 27 -7.16 2.21 -6.23
CA ALA A 27 -6.34 3.42 -6.10
C ALA A 27 -6.03 4.08 -7.48
N THR A 28 -7.07 4.28 -8.29
CA THR A 28 -6.96 4.71 -9.69
C THR A 28 -7.15 6.22 -9.90
N GLY A 29 -7.68 6.95 -8.92
CA GLY A 29 -8.08 8.35 -9.05
C GLY A 29 -9.29 8.59 -9.97
N GLN A 30 -9.95 7.53 -10.44
CA GLN A 30 -11.07 7.63 -11.37
C GLN A 30 -12.36 8.04 -10.66
N THR A 31 -13.29 8.63 -11.42
CA THR A 31 -14.64 8.97 -10.95
C THR A 31 -15.67 7.88 -11.24
N GLU A 32 -15.24 6.76 -11.83
CA GLU A 32 -16.08 5.62 -12.18
C GLU A 32 -15.48 4.32 -11.64
N CYS A 33 -16.34 3.33 -11.42
CA CYS A 33 -15.94 2.00 -10.99
C CYS A 33 -15.59 1.14 -12.21
N ASP A 34 -14.30 0.91 -12.45
CA ASP A 34 -13.78 0.15 -13.59
C ASP A 34 -14.11 -1.36 -13.54
N VAL A 35 -14.31 -1.92 -12.34
CA VAL A 35 -14.77 -3.32 -12.15
C VAL A 35 -16.30 -3.48 -12.20
N CYS A 36 -17.06 -2.39 -12.23
CA CYS A 36 -18.53 -2.41 -12.28
C CYS A 36 -19.02 -2.56 -13.72
N THR A 37 -18.74 -3.72 -14.30
CA THR A 37 -19.19 -4.12 -15.65
C THR A 37 -19.95 -5.44 -15.59
N ASP A 38 -20.80 -5.72 -16.58
CA ASP A 38 -21.62 -6.94 -16.59
C ASP A 38 -20.80 -8.24 -16.74
N SER A 39 -19.57 -8.14 -17.26
CA SER A 39 -18.59 -9.23 -17.27
C SER A 39 -17.91 -9.49 -15.92
N LEU A 40 -17.95 -8.52 -15.00
CA LEU A 40 -17.32 -8.57 -13.69
C LEU A 40 -18.38 -8.43 -12.59
N LEU A 41 -18.39 -7.32 -11.84
CA LEU A 41 -19.20 -7.12 -10.63
C LEU A 41 -20.56 -6.46 -10.88
N GLY A 42 -20.98 -6.42 -12.14
CA GLY A 42 -22.24 -5.85 -12.59
C GLY A 42 -22.19 -4.35 -12.82
N GLY A 43 -22.69 -3.91 -13.97
CA GLY A 43 -22.84 -2.50 -14.31
C GLY A 43 -24.06 -1.86 -13.65
N ARG A 44 -24.20 -0.55 -13.85
CA ARG A 44 -25.40 0.20 -13.45
C ARG A 44 -26.57 -0.13 -14.36
N ARG A 45 -27.77 -0.19 -13.80
CA ARG A 45 -29.00 -0.30 -14.59
C ARG A 45 -29.41 1.06 -15.16
N ALA A 46 -29.93 1.07 -16.40
CA ALA A 46 -30.20 2.32 -17.12
C ALA A 46 -31.41 3.11 -16.58
N ASP A 47 -32.44 2.41 -16.08
CA ASP A 47 -33.67 2.99 -15.53
C ASP A 47 -33.58 3.32 -14.04
N ASP A 48 -32.77 2.57 -13.29
CA ASP A 48 -32.47 2.84 -11.87
C ASP A 48 -30.97 2.64 -11.64
N PRO A 49 -30.17 3.73 -11.68
CA PRO A 49 -28.73 3.65 -11.50
C PRO A 49 -28.28 3.12 -10.14
N SER A 50 -29.19 3.05 -9.15
CA SER A 50 -28.90 2.45 -7.84
C SER A 50 -28.94 0.93 -7.85
N LEU A 51 -29.40 0.30 -8.94
CA LEU A 51 -29.51 -1.15 -9.09
C LEU A 51 -28.48 -1.69 -10.06
N ILE A 52 -28.16 -2.97 -9.88
CA ILE A 52 -27.26 -3.70 -10.76
C ILE A 52 -27.98 -4.07 -12.07
N SER A 53 -27.27 -3.96 -13.19
CA SER A 53 -27.73 -4.36 -14.51
C SER A 53 -28.24 -5.82 -14.53
N PRO A 54 -29.42 -6.08 -15.12
CA PRO A 54 -30.00 -7.42 -15.26
C PRO A 54 -29.12 -8.42 -16.03
N GLN A 55 -28.13 -7.95 -16.78
CA GLN A 55 -27.19 -8.82 -17.50
C GLN A 55 -26.16 -9.45 -16.55
N SER A 56 -25.91 -8.84 -15.39
CA SER A 56 -25.08 -9.41 -14.34
C SER A 56 -25.85 -10.40 -13.48
N ARG A 57 -25.19 -11.49 -13.07
CA ARG A 57 -25.76 -12.47 -12.13
C ARG A 57 -26.06 -11.86 -10.77
N PHE A 58 -25.31 -10.82 -10.38
CA PHE A 58 -25.45 -10.14 -9.10
C PHE A 58 -26.75 -9.31 -8.98
N SER A 59 -27.41 -9.01 -10.11
CA SER A 59 -28.75 -8.39 -10.07
C SER A 59 -29.82 -9.27 -9.42
N ARG A 60 -29.57 -10.57 -9.30
CA ARG A 60 -30.48 -11.55 -8.69
C ARG A 60 -30.20 -11.77 -7.19
N TRP A 61 -29.14 -11.17 -6.66
CA TRP A 61 -28.80 -11.35 -5.26
C TRP A 61 -29.80 -10.59 -4.37
N GLY A 62 -30.27 -11.31 -3.34
CA GLY A 62 -30.95 -10.71 -2.20
C GLY A 62 -29.93 -10.29 -1.15
N VAL A 63 -30.16 -9.16 -0.50
CA VAL A 63 -29.35 -8.74 0.65
C VAL A 63 -29.94 -9.31 1.93
N VAL A 64 -29.10 -9.50 2.94
CA VAL A 64 -29.48 -9.88 4.31
C VAL A 64 -28.95 -8.85 5.30
N CYS A 65 -29.51 -8.86 6.51
CA CYS A 65 -29.03 -8.07 7.65
C CYS A 65 -29.14 -6.55 7.50
N ASN A 66 -30.05 -6.06 6.67
CA ASN A 66 -30.26 -4.64 6.40
C ASN A 66 -31.36 -3.99 7.27
N SER A 67 -32.20 -4.77 7.98
CA SER A 67 -33.29 -4.26 8.84
C SER A 67 -32.84 -3.91 10.28
N LEU A 68 -31.77 -3.12 10.44
CA LEU A 68 -31.18 -2.83 11.76
C LEU A 68 -32.17 -2.26 12.79
N ASP A 69 -33.05 -1.35 12.38
CA ASP A 69 -34.05 -0.74 13.28
C ASP A 69 -34.99 -1.79 13.87
N GLU A 70 -35.37 -2.78 13.07
CA GLU A 70 -36.23 -3.88 13.51
C GLU A 70 -35.49 -4.80 14.48
N TYR A 71 -34.25 -5.18 14.14
CA TYR A 71 -33.41 -6.02 14.98
C TYR A 71 -33.16 -5.39 16.36
N ASN A 72 -32.87 -4.09 16.38
CA ASN A 72 -32.64 -3.34 17.62
C ASN A 72 -33.94 -3.19 18.43
N ARG A 73 -35.06 -2.89 17.77
CA ARG A 73 -36.37 -2.75 18.44
C ARG A 73 -36.87 -4.06 19.03
N LEU A 74 -36.66 -5.17 18.34
CA LEU A 74 -37.12 -6.51 18.75
C LEU A 74 -36.08 -7.28 19.56
N VAL A 75 -34.85 -6.77 19.67
CA VAL A 75 -33.71 -7.45 20.31
C VAL A 75 -33.46 -8.83 19.66
N THR A 76 -33.44 -8.85 18.33
CA THR A 76 -33.19 -10.05 17.51
C THR A 76 -31.93 -9.88 16.69
N LEU A 77 -31.32 -11.00 16.28
CA LEU A 77 -30.22 -10.98 15.32
C LEU A 77 -30.73 -11.16 13.89
N CYS A 78 -29.91 -10.76 12.92
CA CYS A 78 -30.12 -11.09 11.52
C CYS A 78 -30.29 -12.60 11.34
N ASN A 79 -31.34 -13.01 10.63
CA ASN A 79 -31.69 -14.42 10.42
C ASN A 79 -31.34 -14.93 9.01
N GLY A 80 -30.72 -14.10 8.17
CA GLY A 80 -30.37 -14.45 6.79
C GLY A 80 -31.55 -14.48 5.80
N THR A 81 -32.72 -13.96 6.19
CA THR A 81 -33.84 -13.79 5.25
C THR A 81 -33.53 -12.65 4.27
N ASN A 82 -33.99 -12.79 3.02
CA ASN A 82 -33.82 -11.76 2.01
C ASN A 82 -34.60 -10.49 2.38
N GLU A 83 -33.90 -9.35 2.40
CA GLU A 83 -34.39 -8.03 2.79
C GLU A 83 -34.31 -7.00 1.66
N GLY A 84 -34.23 -7.46 0.41
CA GLY A 84 -34.31 -6.63 -0.78
C GLY A 84 -33.18 -6.88 -1.77
N SER A 85 -33.11 -6.05 -2.80
CA SER A 85 -32.08 -6.17 -3.84
C SER A 85 -30.80 -5.43 -3.45
N LEU A 86 -29.67 -5.92 -3.97
CA LEU A 86 -28.39 -5.23 -3.90
C LEU A 86 -28.48 -3.84 -4.54
N ARG A 87 -27.96 -2.83 -3.84
CA ARG A 87 -27.92 -1.44 -4.32
C ARG A 87 -26.50 -0.90 -4.38
N ARG A 88 -26.17 -0.20 -5.47
CA ARG A 88 -24.87 0.47 -5.69
C ARG A 88 -25.10 1.84 -6.31
N GLY A 89 -24.57 2.89 -5.72
CA GLY A 89 -24.74 4.27 -6.13
C GLY A 89 -26.05 4.91 -5.64
N MET A 90 -26.17 6.23 -5.82
CA MET A 90 -27.41 6.96 -5.59
C MET A 90 -28.21 7.09 -6.89
N PRO A 91 -29.56 7.07 -6.84
CA PRO A 91 -30.40 7.26 -8.02
C PRO A 91 -30.19 8.58 -8.76
N SER A 92 -29.62 9.61 -8.12
CA SER A 92 -29.71 11.01 -8.59
C SER A 92 -28.44 11.87 -8.52
N GLU A 93 -27.29 11.36 -8.04
CA GLU A 93 -26.09 12.20 -7.86
C GLU A 93 -24.84 11.61 -8.50
N ARG A 94 -24.23 12.37 -9.42
CA ARG A 94 -22.79 12.25 -9.66
C ARG A 94 -22.11 12.89 -8.46
N THR A 95 -21.64 12.08 -7.53
CA THR A 95 -20.73 12.57 -6.50
C THR A 95 -19.48 13.07 -7.21
N ASN A 96 -19.04 14.31 -6.93
CA ASN A 96 -17.71 14.83 -7.34
C ASN A 96 -16.58 14.14 -6.56
N MET A 97 -16.73 12.85 -6.30
CA MET A 97 -15.86 12.03 -5.50
C MET A 97 -15.08 11.13 -6.45
N SER A 98 -13.76 11.21 -6.38
CA SER A 98 -12.86 10.28 -7.03
C SER A 98 -12.50 9.15 -6.08
N LEU A 99 -12.18 8.00 -6.64
CA LEU A 99 -11.49 6.94 -5.92
C LEU A 99 -10.12 7.43 -5.40
N PRO A 100 -9.52 6.73 -4.41
CA PRO A 100 -8.16 7.01 -3.97
C PRO A 100 -7.15 6.93 -5.12
N THR A 101 -5.95 7.44 -4.91
CA THR A 101 -4.83 7.38 -5.86
C THR A 101 -3.70 6.50 -5.33
N MET A 102 -2.82 6.02 -6.23
CA MET A 102 -1.60 5.33 -5.81
C MET A 102 -0.68 6.20 -4.94
N ASN A 103 -0.75 7.54 -5.04
CA ASN A 103 -0.02 8.42 -4.12
C ASN A 103 -0.56 8.35 -2.70
N ASP A 104 -1.88 8.17 -2.53
CA ASP A 104 -2.49 7.96 -1.22
C ASP A 104 -2.00 6.63 -0.62
N VAL A 105 -1.98 5.55 -1.42
CA VAL A 105 -1.44 4.24 -0.99
C VAL A 105 0.03 4.37 -0.57
N ARG A 106 0.89 5.00 -1.38
CA ARG A 106 2.31 5.19 -1.03
C ARG A 106 2.51 6.06 0.21
N SER A 107 1.70 7.10 0.38
CA SER A 107 1.74 7.94 1.58
C SER A 107 1.39 7.13 2.83
N CYS A 108 0.37 6.28 2.74
CA CYS A 108 -0.03 5.39 3.82
C CYS A 108 1.06 4.35 4.16
N LEU A 109 1.67 3.74 3.14
CA LEU A 109 2.78 2.78 3.31
C LEU A 109 4.03 3.39 3.94
N ASN A 110 4.15 4.71 4.02
CA ASN A 110 5.26 5.39 4.70
C ASN A 110 5.05 5.55 6.21
N LEU A 111 3.87 5.24 6.74
CA LEU A 111 3.59 5.24 8.18
C LEU A 111 4.24 4.04 8.85
N ARG A 112 5.07 4.29 9.86
CA ARG A 112 5.87 3.24 10.52
C ARG A 112 5.12 2.51 11.61
N ASP A 113 4.28 3.23 12.34
CA ASP A 113 3.56 2.67 13.48
C ASP A 113 2.27 2.03 12.98
N PHE A 114 2.05 0.76 13.36
CA PHE A 114 0.84 0.04 12.99
C PHE A 114 -0.40 0.79 13.45
N ASP A 115 -0.39 1.17 14.72
CA ASP A 115 -1.42 1.98 15.34
C ASP A 115 -0.82 2.89 16.40
N SER A 116 -1.61 3.85 16.87
CA SER A 116 -1.21 4.79 17.91
C SER A 116 -2.36 5.01 18.90
N PRO A 117 -2.08 5.33 20.18
CA PRO A 117 -3.12 5.71 21.11
C PRO A 117 -3.99 6.86 20.56
N PRO A 118 -5.32 6.82 20.72
CA PRO A 118 -6.07 5.91 21.61
C PRO A 118 -6.57 4.62 20.93
N TYR A 119 -5.94 4.17 19.83
CA TYR A 119 -6.29 2.94 19.09
C TYR A 119 -7.73 2.95 18.57
N PHE A 120 -8.17 4.15 18.18
CA PHE A 120 -9.52 4.43 17.69
C PHE A 120 -9.49 5.25 16.39
N THR A 121 -10.65 5.69 15.93
CA THR A 121 -10.83 6.42 14.67
C THR A 121 -10.17 7.81 14.65
N ASN A 122 -9.70 8.31 15.80
CA ASN A 122 -9.00 9.59 15.95
C ASN A 122 -7.49 9.41 16.24
N SER A 123 -6.93 8.25 15.90
CA SER A 123 -5.50 7.93 16.15
C SER A 123 -4.64 8.45 15.02
N THR A 124 -3.67 9.32 15.34
CA THR A 124 -2.87 10.03 14.34
C THR A 124 -1.55 9.32 14.07
N PHE A 125 -1.01 9.46 12.86
CA PHE A 125 0.20 8.76 12.41
C PHE A 125 0.11 7.23 12.57
N SER A 126 -1.11 6.71 12.53
CA SER A 126 -1.45 5.28 12.61
C SER A 126 -1.66 4.72 11.21
N PHE A 127 -0.87 3.72 10.82
CA PHE A 127 -1.06 3.03 9.54
C PHE A 127 -2.46 2.43 9.43
N ARG A 128 -2.92 1.75 10.49
CA ARG A 128 -4.26 1.15 10.58
C ARG A 128 -5.34 2.20 10.34
N ASN A 129 -5.28 3.34 11.03
CA ASN A 129 -6.28 4.40 10.93
C ASN A 129 -6.29 5.09 9.54
N ALA A 130 -5.09 5.30 8.97
CA ALA A 130 -4.94 5.89 7.65
C ALA A 130 -5.43 4.94 6.53
N LEU A 131 -5.07 3.66 6.58
CA LEU A 131 -5.52 2.65 5.59
C LEU A 131 -7.02 2.41 5.68
N GLU A 132 -7.56 2.30 6.90
CA GLU A 132 -9.00 2.19 7.16
C GLU A 132 -9.74 3.41 6.60
N GLY A 133 -9.10 4.59 6.63
CA GLY A 133 -9.55 5.78 5.94
C GLY A 133 -10.28 6.78 6.83
N TYR A 134 -9.97 6.80 8.13
CA TYR A 134 -10.44 7.83 9.07
C TYR A 134 -9.50 9.04 9.16
N ASP A 135 -8.26 8.87 8.70
CA ASP A 135 -7.25 9.93 8.62
C ASP A 135 -6.81 10.17 7.18
N ARG A 136 -6.05 11.25 7.01
CA ARG A 136 -5.35 11.49 5.75
C ARG A 136 -4.33 10.37 5.50
N PRO A 137 -3.96 10.08 4.24
CA PRO A 137 -3.03 9.00 3.93
C PRO A 137 -1.64 9.20 4.53
N ASP A 138 -1.24 10.42 4.87
CA ASP A 138 0.01 10.73 5.56
C ASP A 138 -0.11 10.65 7.10
N GLY A 139 -1.24 10.17 7.61
CA GLY A 139 -1.53 9.99 9.04
C GLY A 139 -1.92 11.26 9.79
N GLN A 140 -2.06 12.40 9.11
CA GLN A 140 -2.55 13.62 9.76
C GLN A 140 -4.07 13.53 10.00
N LEU A 141 -4.50 13.88 11.21
CA LEU A 141 -5.91 13.89 11.60
C LEU A 141 -6.69 14.90 10.80
N ASP A 142 -7.76 14.43 10.17
CA ASP A 142 -8.77 15.28 9.57
C ASP A 142 -10.13 14.60 9.66
N ALA A 143 -10.91 14.98 10.68
CA ALA A 143 -12.22 14.38 10.95
C ALA A 143 -13.25 14.56 9.82
N SER A 144 -12.94 15.38 8.81
CA SER A 144 -13.79 15.58 7.63
C SER A 144 -13.44 14.67 6.46
N VAL A 145 -12.32 13.92 6.54
CA VAL A 145 -11.80 13.12 5.44
C VAL A 145 -12.24 11.67 5.57
N ALA A 146 -12.75 11.13 4.46
CA ALA A 146 -12.71 9.70 4.20
C ALA A 146 -11.64 9.46 3.13
N ASN A 147 -10.77 8.49 3.34
CA ASN A 147 -9.78 8.08 2.33
C ASN A 147 -9.74 6.56 2.17
N LEU A 148 -8.91 6.07 1.26
CA LEU A 148 -8.59 4.65 1.03
C LEU A 148 -9.81 3.74 1.19
N HIS A 149 -9.83 2.84 2.16
CA HIS A 149 -10.92 1.88 2.38
C HIS A 149 -12.29 2.56 2.56
N ASN A 150 -12.44 3.49 3.50
CA ASN A 150 -13.72 4.16 3.78
C ASN A 150 -14.21 5.00 2.60
N LEU A 151 -13.29 5.62 1.84
CA LEU A 151 -13.64 6.39 0.65
C LEU A 151 -14.24 5.49 -0.43
N VAL A 152 -13.72 4.27 -0.63
CA VAL A 152 -14.25 3.34 -1.63
C VAL A 152 -15.64 2.85 -1.23
N HIS A 153 -15.86 2.52 0.04
CA HIS A 153 -17.21 2.20 0.54
C HIS A 153 -18.19 3.35 0.31
N SER A 154 -17.78 4.58 0.61
CA SER A 154 -18.57 5.80 0.38
C SER A 154 -18.84 6.04 -1.11
N PHE A 155 -17.83 5.82 -1.96
CA PHE A 155 -17.91 5.95 -3.42
C PHE A 155 -18.92 4.98 -4.03
N LEU A 156 -18.92 3.73 -3.57
CA LEU A 156 -19.87 2.72 -4.03
C LEU A 156 -21.29 3.04 -3.54
N ASN A 157 -21.42 3.56 -2.32
CA ASN A 157 -22.70 3.91 -1.69
C ASN A 157 -23.69 2.72 -1.69
N GLY A 158 -24.96 2.95 -1.34
CA GLY A 158 -25.98 1.91 -1.28
C GLY A 158 -25.63 0.84 -0.25
N THR A 159 -25.73 -0.43 -0.65
CA THR A 159 -25.43 -1.58 0.23
C THR A 159 -23.97 -1.59 0.66
N SER A 160 -23.03 -1.28 -0.25
CA SER A 160 -21.60 -1.23 0.05
C SER A 160 -21.21 -0.09 1.00
N GLY A 161 -22.00 0.97 1.09
CA GLY A 161 -21.68 2.16 1.90
C GLY A 161 -21.98 2.01 3.39
N LEU A 162 -22.53 0.89 3.82
CA LEU A 162 -23.00 0.67 5.20
C LEU A 162 -22.28 -0.53 5.82
N SER A 163 -21.63 -0.34 6.97
CA SER A 163 -20.79 -1.37 7.60
C SER A 163 -21.54 -2.67 7.90
N HIS A 164 -22.84 -2.61 8.23
CA HIS A 164 -23.64 -3.79 8.55
C HIS A 164 -24.08 -4.61 7.33
N SER A 165 -24.07 -4.03 6.13
CA SER A 165 -24.58 -4.67 4.91
C SER A 165 -23.58 -4.73 3.77
N ALA A 166 -22.41 -4.09 3.87
CA ALA A 166 -21.42 -4.00 2.80
C ALA A 166 -21.01 -5.35 2.21
N ALA A 167 -20.86 -6.38 3.04
CA ALA A 167 -20.49 -7.73 2.61
C ALA A 167 -21.54 -8.44 1.74
N ASN A 168 -22.76 -7.89 1.61
CA ASN A 168 -23.74 -8.38 0.63
C ASN A 168 -23.37 -8.02 -0.82
N ASP A 169 -22.58 -6.97 -1.05
CA ASP A 169 -22.07 -6.64 -2.38
C ASP A 169 -20.79 -7.45 -2.63
N PRO A 170 -20.70 -8.27 -3.70
CA PRO A 170 -19.50 -9.04 -4.01
C PRO A 170 -18.24 -8.19 -4.21
N ILE A 171 -18.38 -6.88 -4.49
CA ILE A 171 -17.24 -5.97 -4.58
C ILE A 171 -16.47 -5.85 -3.26
N PHE A 172 -17.13 -6.09 -2.12
CA PHE A 172 -16.53 -6.13 -0.79
C PHE A 172 -15.31 -7.05 -0.75
N LEU A 173 -15.42 -8.22 -1.39
CA LEU A 173 -14.36 -9.22 -1.39
C LEU A 173 -13.09 -8.71 -2.06
N VAL A 174 -13.21 -8.13 -3.26
CA VAL A 174 -12.05 -7.66 -4.03
C VAL A 174 -11.50 -6.34 -3.50
N LEU A 175 -12.35 -5.50 -2.88
CA LEU A 175 -11.96 -4.28 -2.18
C LEU A 175 -11.07 -4.64 -0.98
N HIS A 176 -11.57 -5.51 -0.10
CA HIS A 176 -10.81 -5.91 1.08
C HIS A 176 -9.58 -6.74 0.74
N ALA A 177 -9.59 -7.51 -0.36
CA ALA A 177 -8.37 -8.18 -0.83
C ALA A 177 -7.27 -7.18 -1.24
N PHE A 178 -7.62 -6.01 -1.77
CA PHE A 178 -6.64 -4.95 -2.03
C PHE A 178 -6.21 -4.24 -0.75
N THR A 179 -7.13 -4.01 0.20
CA THR A 179 -6.78 -3.49 1.53
C THR A 179 -5.80 -4.43 2.25
N ASP A 180 -6.02 -5.74 2.17
CA ASP A 180 -5.12 -6.76 2.73
C ASP A 180 -3.77 -6.77 2.01
N ALA A 181 -3.74 -6.57 0.69
CA ALA A 181 -2.48 -6.43 -0.05
C ALA A 181 -1.64 -5.22 0.42
N VAL A 182 -2.28 -4.08 0.70
CA VAL A 182 -1.58 -2.91 1.25
C VAL A 182 -1.08 -3.19 2.68
N PHE A 183 -1.88 -3.90 3.49
CA PHE A 183 -1.45 -4.33 4.82
C PHE A 183 -0.27 -5.32 4.77
N ASP A 184 -0.31 -6.30 3.89
CA ASP A 184 0.76 -7.29 3.69
C ASP A 184 2.06 -6.62 3.24
N GLU A 185 1.99 -5.64 2.35
CA GLU A 185 3.16 -4.85 1.94
C GLU A 185 3.76 -4.09 3.13
N TRP A 186 2.92 -3.44 3.95
CA TRP A 186 3.37 -2.78 5.17
C TRP A 186 4.04 -3.76 6.16
N MET A 187 3.46 -4.95 6.33
CA MET A 187 4.03 -6.02 7.17
C MET A 187 5.40 -6.47 6.66
N LYS A 188 5.57 -6.64 5.35
CA LYS A 188 6.85 -6.99 4.71
C LYS A 188 7.89 -5.88 4.85
N ARG A 189 7.48 -4.62 4.70
CA ARG A 189 8.38 -3.45 4.79
C ARG A 189 8.92 -3.23 6.19
N PHE A 190 8.07 -3.33 7.21
CA PHE A 190 8.45 -2.94 8.57
C PHE A 190 8.78 -4.11 9.50
N VAL A 191 8.28 -5.32 9.20
CA VAL A 191 8.43 -6.52 10.06
C VAL A 191 8.18 -6.16 11.53
N PRO A 192 6.98 -5.65 11.84
CA PRO A 192 6.72 -5.01 13.12
C PRO A 192 6.86 -6.02 14.28
N PRO A 193 7.41 -5.59 15.44
CA PRO A 193 7.40 -6.42 16.63
C PRO A 193 5.97 -6.55 17.19
N ASN A 194 5.66 -7.61 17.94
CA ASN A 194 4.32 -7.82 18.55
C ASN A 194 3.87 -6.66 19.46
N SER A 195 4.80 -5.79 19.90
CA SER A 195 4.50 -4.58 20.69
C SER A 195 3.91 -3.43 19.86
N SER A 196 3.86 -3.52 18.52
CA SER A 196 3.17 -2.55 17.67
C SER A 196 1.65 -2.64 17.77
N PHE A 197 1.13 -3.77 18.24
CA PHE A 197 -0.28 -4.04 18.44
C PHE A 197 -0.61 -3.91 19.94
N PRO A 198 -1.59 -3.08 20.35
CA PRO A 198 -1.95 -2.93 21.76
C PRO A 198 -2.46 -4.24 22.37
N ASP A 199 -1.85 -4.64 23.48
CA ASP A 199 -2.30 -5.77 24.32
C ASP A 199 -3.45 -5.39 25.25
N GLU A 200 -3.52 -4.11 25.64
CA GLU A 200 -4.58 -3.54 26.45
C GLU A 200 -5.00 -2.13 26.00
N MET A 201 -6.08 -1.63 26.60
CA MET A 201 -6.62 -0.27 26.40
C MET A 201 -7.10 0.07 24.97
N ALA A 202 -7.10 -0.90 24.04
CA ALA A 202 -7.82 -0.76 22.79
C ALA A 202 -9.34 -0.87 23.02
N PRO A 203 -10.17 -0.41 22.07
CA PRO A 203 -11.61 -0.66 22.10
C PRO A 203 -11.92 -2.15 22.27
N ILE A 204 -13.08 -2.46 22.84
CA ILE A 204 -13.52 -3.84 23.06
C ILE A 204 -13.45 -4.65 21.75
N GLY A 205 -12.78 -5.81 21.78
CA GLY A 205 -12.56 -6.63 20.59
C GLY A 205 -11.24 -6.38 19.84
N HIS A 206 -10.56 -5.27 20.12
CA HIS A 206 -9.37 -4.82 19.39
C HIS A 206 -8.06 -5.01 20.14
N ASN A 207 -8.03 -5.65 21.32
CA ASN A 207 -6.76 -6.02 21.94
C ASN A 207 -6.09 -7.16 21.15
N ARG A 208 -4.76 -7.19 21.12
CA ARG A 208 -3.96 -8.20 20.41
C ARG A 208 -4.39 -9.63 20.70
N ASP A 209 -4.64 -9.94 21.97
CA ASP A 209 -4.94 -11.31 22.41
C ASP A 209 -6.45 -11.62 22.41
N TYR A 210 -7.27 -10.71 21.86
CA TYR A 210 -8.72 -10.88 21.77
C TYR A 210 -9.08 -11.85 20.64
N ASN A 211 -9.97 -12.80 20.92
CA ASN A 211 -10.53 -13.67 19.87
C ASN A 211 -11.43 -12.86 18.92
N MET A 212 -11.05 -12.75 17.66
CA MET A 212 -11.83 -12.02 16.65
C MET A 212 -13.25 -12.56 16.55
N VAL A 213 -14.22 -11.72 16.90
CA VAL A 213 -15.65 -12.09 16.91
C VAL A 213 -16.21 -12.04 15.48
N PRO A 214 -17.05 -12.99 15.06
CA PRO A 214 -17.56 -14.17 15.76
C PRO A 214 -16.92 -15.49 15.27
N PHE A 215 -15.63 -15.49 14.93
CA PHE A 215 -15.04 -16.63 14.24
C PHE A 215 -14.93 -17.90 15.09
N PHE A 216 -15.05 -19.05 14.42
CA PHE A 216 -14.90 -20.36 15.03
C PHE A 216 -14.07 -21.30 14.14
N PRO A 217 -13.08 -22.05 14.69
CA PRO A 217 -12.62 -22.01 16.08
C PRO A 217 -12.08 -20.61 16.46
N PRO A 218 -11.96 -20.28 17.77
CA PRO A 218 -11.43 -19.01 18.19
C PRO A 218 -10.04 -18.75 17.60
N VAL A 219 -9.81 -17.52 17.15
CA VAL A 219 -8.55 -17.04 16.58
C VAL A 219 -8.30 -15.62 17.08
N THR A 220 -7.11 -15.34 17.58
CA THR A 220 -6.76 -14.01 18.08
C THR A 220 -6.32 -13.07 16.97
N ASN A 221 -6.27 -11.76 17.26
CA ASN A 221 -5.65 -10.80 16.34
C ASN A 221 -4.15 -11.12 16.13
N GLU A 222 -3.44 -11.57 17.18
CA GLU A 222 -2.01 -11.95 17.09
C GLU A 222 -1.76 -13.05 16.06
N GLU A 223 -2.60 -14.09 16.02
CA GLU A 223 -2.43 -15.24 15.12
C GLU A 223 -2.46 -14.88 13.63
N ILE A 224 -3.12 -13.77 13.28
CA ILE A 224 -3.21 -13.28 11.91
C ILE A 224 -2.35 -12.04 11.65
N TYR A 225 -1.65 -11.53 12.67
CA TYR A 225 -0.76 -10.38 12.56
C TYR A 225 0.63 -10.83 12.07
N VAL A 226 0.64 -11.48 10.91
CA VAL A 226 1.81 -12.04 10.23
C VAL A 226 1.73 -11.73 8.74
N SER A 227 2.85 -11.86 8.01
CA SER A 227 2.82 -11.72 6.54
C SER A 227 1.96 -12.80 5.89
N SER A 228 1.33 -12.47 4.76
CA SER A 228 0.46 -13.37 3.99
C SER A 228 1.13 -14.70 3.63
N GLU A 229 2.44 -14.69 3.38
CA GLU A 229 3.21 -15.90 3.07
C GLU A 229 3.16 -16.94 4.19
N GLN A 230 3.13 -16.50 5.46
CA GLN A 230 2.99 -17.40 6.61
C GLN A 230 1.58 -18.00 6.70
N LEU A 231 0.60 -17.36 6.06
CA LEU A 231 -0.78 -17.83 5.95
C LEU A 231 -1.03 -18.65 4.67
N GLY A 232 -0.02 -18.75 3.79
CA GLY A 232 -0.04 -19.59 2.59
C GLY A 232 -0.53 -18.89 1.32
N TYR A 233 -0.53 -17.55 1.27
CA TYR A 233 -0.89 -16.79 0.07
C TYR A 233 0.07 -15.61 -0.15
N SER A 234 -0.01 -15.00 -1.33
CA SER A 234 0.78 -13.80 -1.67
C SER A 234 0.09 -13.01 -2.77
N TYR A 235 0.29 -11.69 -2.79
CA TYR A 235 -0.23 -10.83 -3.84
C TYR A 235 0.76 -10.64 -4.98
N ALA A 236 0.29 -10.84 -6.21
CA ALA A 236 1.03 -10.49 -7.42
C ALA A 236 0.87 -8.99 -7.74
N ILE A 237 1.42 -8.14 -6.88
CA ILE A 237 1.36 -6.68 -6.97
C ILE A 237 2.71 -6.06 -6.65
N ASP A 238 3.01 -4.93 -7.29
CA ASP A 238 4.16 -4.09 -6.97
C ASP A 238 3.65 -2.74 -6.43
N LEU A 239 3.89 -2.52 -5.14
CA LEU A 239 3.53 -1.30 -4.42
C LEU A 239 4.77 -0.49 -4.00
N GLU A 240 5.98 -0.92 -4.39
CA GLU A 240 7.23 -0.31 -3.93
C GLU A 240 7.42 1.12 -4.46
N ASP A 241 8.10 1.94 -3.66
CA ASP A 241 8.57 3.27 -4.04
C ASP A 241 9.73 3.15 -5.03
N THR A 242 9.44 3.17 -6.34
CA THR A 242 10.47 3.33 -7.39
C THR A 242 11.33 4.57 -7.21
N ASP A 243 10.88 5.56 -6.42
CA ASP A 243 11.60 6.80 -6.16
C ASP A 243 12.78 6.65 -5.19
N SER A 244 12.72 5.68 -4.26
CA SER A 244 13.79 5.47 -3.26
C SER A 244 15.07 4.96 -3.93
N ALA A 245 14.93 4.00 -4.85
CA ALA A 245 16.05 3.45 -5.60
C ALA A 245 16.64 4.50 -6.55
N ALA A 246 15.80 5.29 -7.23
CA ALA A 246 16.24 6.35 -8.13
C ALA A 246 17.00 7.47 -7.38
N ALA A 247 16.50 7.91 -6.22
CA ALA A 247 17.15 8.93 -5.41
C ALA A 247 18.51 8.46 -4.86
N VAL A 248 18.62 7.20 -4.42
CA VAL A 248 19.88 6.60 -3.95
C VAL A 248 20.91 6.49 -5.09
N VAL A 249 20.48 6.13 -6.30
CA VAL A 249 21.36 6.05 -7.48
C VAL A 249 21.86 7.44 -7.90
N VAL A 250 20.99 8.46 -7.87
CA VAL A 250 21.37 9.85 -8.21
C VAL A 250 22.31 10.45 -7.16
N LEU A 251 22.05 10.24 -5.87
CA LEU A 251 22.94 10.69 -4.79
C LEU A 251 24.29 9.96 -4.81
N GLY A 252 24.28 8.64 -5.04
CA GLY A 252 25.50 7.84 -5.15
C GLY A 252 26.39 8.24 -6.33
N SER A 253 25.77 8.51 -7.48
CA SER A 253 26.50 8.91 -8.70
C SER A 253 27.08 10.33 -8.61
N THR A 254 26.36 11.27 -7.99
CA THR A 254 26.85 12.65 -7.78
C THR A 254 27.99 12.70 -6.77
N LEU A 255 27.88 12.02 -5.63
CA LEU A 255 28.95 11.96 -4.63
C LEU A 255 30.19 11.22 -5.16
N GLY A 256 30.00 10.12 -5.88
CA GLY A 256 31.10 9.38 -6.51
C GLY A 256 31.84 10.21 -7.57
N GLY A 257 31.10 10.96 -8.40
CA GLY A 257 31.67 11.86 -9.40
C GLY A 257 32.50 13.01 -8.79
N VAL A 258 32.01 13.63 -7.72
CA VAL A 258 32.74 14.69 -6.99
C VAL A 258 34.03 14.13 -6.38
N PHE A 259 33.97 12.94 -5.78
CA PHE A 259 35.14 12.31 -5.18
C PHE A 259 36.22 11.98 -6.22
N LEU A 260 35.83 11.40 -7.37
CA LEU A 260 36.73 11.13 -8.50
C LEU A 260 37.36 12.43 -9.05
N GLY A 261 36.56 13.49 -9.21
CA GLY A 261 37.05 14.80 -9.67
C GLY A 261 38.10 15.40 -8.73
N LEU A 262 37.86 15.35 -7.42
CA LEU A 262 38.82 15.82 -6.42
C LEU A 262 40.12 15.01 -6.42
N LEU A 263 40.03 13.69 -6.62
CA LEU A 263 41.19 12.79 -6.64
C LEU A 263 42.08 13.05 -7.87
N VAL A 264 41.48 13.32 -9.04
CA VAL A 264 42.20 13.74 -10.25
C VAL A 264 42.86 15.10 -10.07
N LEU A 265 42.17 16.07 -9.47
CA LEU A 265 42.72 17.39 -9.16
C LEU A 265 43.93 17.30 -8.21
N LEU A 266 43.86 16.45 -7.19
CA LEU A 266 44.96 16.18 -6.27
C LEU A 266 46.16 15.55 -6.99
N LEU A 267 45.93 14.58 -7.86
CA LEU A 267 46.99 13.97 -8.68
C LEU A 267 47.65 14.99 -9.60
N LEU A 268 46.86 15.83 -10.28
CA LEU A 268 47.37 16.91 -11.14
C LEU A 268 48.17 17.94 -10.34
N LEU A 269 47.72 18.29 -9.13
CA LEU A 269 48.44 19.19 -8.23
C LEU A 269 49.79 18.57 -7.81
N VAL A 270 49.81 17.29 -7.45
CA VAL A 270 51.04 16.57 -7.09
C VAL A 270 52.01 16.51 -8.27
N LEU A 271 51.50 16.24 -9.49
CA LEU A 271 52.32 16.22 -10.71
C LEU A 271 52.87 17.61 -11.03
N TYR A 272 52.05 18.66 -10.90
CA TYR A 272 52.46 20.05 -11.09
C TYR A 272 53.55 20.46 -10.09
N LEU A 273 53.37 20.14 -8.80
CA LEU A 273 54.36 20.40 -7.76
C LEU A 273 55.67 19.63 -8.01
N ARG A 274 55.60 18.37 -8.45
CA ARG A 274 56.77 17.57 -8.86
C ARG A 274 57.49 18.21 -10.05
N GLN A 275 56.76 18.67 -11.07
CA GLN A 275 57.35 19.30 -12.26
C GLN A 275 58.00 20.64 -11.92
N ARG A 276 57.37 21.45 -11.07
CA ARG A 276 57.95 22.70 -10.56
C ARG A 276 59.23 22.46 -9.77
N ARG A 277 59.28 21.41 -8.94
CA ARG A 277 60.47 21.04 -8.16
C ARG A 277 61.62 20.57 -9.07
N LYS A 278 61.31 19.92 -10.20
CA LYS A 278 62.31 19.51 -11.20
C LYS A 278 62.84 20.66 -12.08
N ARG A 279 62.09 21.75 -12.25
CA ARG A 279 62.55 22.95 -12.99
C ARG A 279 63.68 23.73 -12.30
N GLY A 280 64.00 23.43 -11.04
CA GLY A 280 65.11 24.05 -10.32
C GLY A 280 66.48 23.37 -10.51
N PHE A 281 66.57 22.26 -11.26
CA PHE A 281 67.80 21.53 -11.50
C PHE A 281 68.03 21.34 -13.00
N GLU A 282 68.58 22.37 -13.67
CA GLU A 282 69.31 22.13 -14.92
C GLU A 282 70.69 21.55 -14.55
N PRO A 283 71.08 20.37 -15.03
CA PRO A 283 72.45 19.90 -14.88
C PRO A 283 73.36 20.73 -15.79
N LEU A 284 74.35 21.40 -15.21
CA LEU A 284 75.46 22.09 -15.90
C LEU A 284 76.41 21.08 -16.58
N ILE A 285 75.92 20.26 -17.50
CA ILE A 285 76.73 19.33 -18.32
C ILE A 285 76.44 19.59 -19.79
N LYS A 286 76.84 20.77 -20.26
CA LYS A 286 77.15 21.06 -21.67
C LYS A 286 78.43 21.90 -21.72
N ALA A 287 79.51 21.39 -21.13
CA ALA A 287 80.85 21.88 -21.42
C ALA A 287 81.49 20.90 -22.42
N GLU A 288 81.52 21.29 -23.69
CA GLU A 288 82.37 20.63 -24.70
C GLU A 288 83.83 20.90 -24.35
N PHE A 289 84.55 19.87 -23.91
CA PHE A 289 86.00 19.94 -23.77
C PHE A 289 86.66 19.71 -25.13
N THR A 290 87.18 20.78 -25.72
CA THR A 290 88.06 20.72 -26.89
C THR A 290 89.45 20.25 -26.46
N ASN A 291 89.80 19.00 -26.79
CA ASN A 291 91.14 18.47 -26.61
C ASN A 291 92.10 19.10 -27.64
N ARG A 292 92.93 20.04 -27.21
CA ARG A 292 94.03 20.58 -28.02
C ARG A 292 95.28 19.73 -27.77
N LYS A 293 95.60 18.83 -28.71
CA LYS A 293 96.90 18.11 -28.73
C LYS A 293 98.02 19.09 -29.09
N TYR A 294 99.05 19.17 -28.25
CA TYR A 294 100.35 19.74 -28.58
C TYR A 294 101.37 18.60 -28.58
N THR A 295 101.97 18.39 -29.75
CA THR A 295 103.13 17.52 -30.12
C THR A 295 103.00 17.42 -31.64
N GLU A 296 103.95 17.72 -32.53
CA GLU A 296 105.35 18.15 -32.62
C GLU A 296 105.40 19.00 -33.93
N GLU A 297 106.34 19.88 -34.26
CA GLU A 297 107.77 19.67 -34.51
C GLU A 297 108.36 21.01 -35.04
N ALA A 298 109.66 21.25 -34.76
CA ALA A 298 110.65 22.10 -35.46
C ALA A 298 110.32 23.56 -35.87
#